data_AF-A0A838X8P8-F1
#
_entry.id   AF-A0A838X8P8-F1
#
_cell.length_a   1.000
_cell.length_b   1.000
_cell.length_c   1.000
_cell.angle_alpha   90.00
_cell.angle_beta   90.00
_cell.angle_gamma   90.00
#
_symmetry.space_group_name_H-M   'P 1'
#
loop_
_entity.id
_entity.type
_entity.pdbx_description
1 polymer ?
#
loop_
_entity_poly.entity_id
_entity_poly.type
_entity_poly.pdbx_seq_one_letter_code
_entity_poly.pdbx_strand_id
1 'polypeptide(L)' 'MSENEATETPERKPVLRVVKGDPTPEELAALVAVVAARNAAAAAAAADAEPRQRSQWGHPVRQHRTPHRFGPGQWRASAL' A
#
# COMPACT_ATOMS: atom_id res chain seq x y z
N MET A 1 44.20 -17.26 -17.13
CA MET A 1 43.17 -16.95 -18.13
C MET A 1 41.85 -16.95 -17.40
N SER A 2 41.25 -15.77 -17.32
CA SER A 2 39.93 -15.51 -16.76
C SER A 2 38.84 -16.27 -17.54
N GLU A 3 37.72 -16.56 -16.87
CA GLU A 3 36.36 -16.16 -17.28
C GLU A 3 35.39 -16.75 -16.23
N ASN A 4 34.94 -15.95 -15.28
CA ASN A 4 33.60 -15.34 -15.28
C ASN A 4 32.56 -16.25 -14.59
N GLU A 5 32.56 -16.18 -13.27
CA GLU A 5 31.52 -16.73 -12.39
C GLU A 5 30.26 -15.86 -12.56
N ALA A 6 29.39 -16.28 -13.49
CA ALA A 6 28.10 -15.66 -13.72
C ALA A 6 27.26 -15.78 -12.45
N THR A 7 27.12 -14.67 -11.73
CA THR A 7 26.19 -14.53 -10.61
C THR A 7 24.76 -14.56 -11.15
N GLU A 8 24.19 -15.76 -11.21
CA GLU A 8 22.76 -15.98 -11.45
C GLU A 8 21.98 -15.36 -10.28
N THR A 9 21.70 -14.06 -10.38
CA THR A 9 20.87 -13.36 -9.41
C THR A 9 19.42 -13.70 -9.77
N PRO A 10 18.66 -14.39 -8.88
CA PRO A 10 17.30 -14.77 -9.19
C PRO A 10 16.49 -13.54 -9.57
N GLU A 11 15.75 -13.60 -10.68
CA GLU A 11 14.92 -12.50 -11.20
C GLU A 11 13.86 -12.08 -10.17
N ARG A 12 14.24 -11.20 -9.24
CA ARG A 12 13.34 -10.62 -8.26
C ARG A 12 12.66 -9.43 -8.92
N LYS A 13 11.34 -9.54 -9.09
CA LYS A 13 10.53 -8.42 -9.58
C LYS A 13 10.81 -7.17 -8.72
N PRO A 14 11.20 -6.04 -9.31
CA PRO A 14 11.62 -4.87 -8.55
C PRO A 14 10.43 -4.32 -7.73
N VAL A 15 10.69 -3.97 -6.48
CA VAL A 15 9.68 -3.41 -5.55
C VAL A 15 9.21 -2.02 -6.01
N LEU A 16 10.08 -1.27 -6.70
CA LEU A 16 9.80 0.04 -7.24
C LEU A 16 10.43 0.18 -8.63
N ARG A 17 9.73 0.78 -9.59
CA ARG A 17 10.21 1.00 -10.96
C ARG A 17 9.99 2.45 -11.38
N VAL A 18 11.04 3.11 -11.85
CA VAL A 18 10.95 4.42 -12.49
C VAL A 18 10.42 4.22 -13.91
N VAL A 19 9.23 4.74 -14.19
CA VAL A 19 8.59 4.61 -15.52
C VAL A 19 8.97 5.77 -16.44
N LYS A 20 9.35 6.92 -15.88
CA LYS A 20 9.71 8.14 -16.62
C LYS A 20 10.69 8.98 -15.81
N GLY A 21 11.62 9.63 -16.51
CA GLY A 21 12.68 10.47 -15.92
C GLY A 21 13.97 9.69 -15.67
N ASP A 22 15.05 10.43 -15.45
CA ASP A 22 16.37 9.90 -15.10
C ASP A 22 16.83 10.56 -13.79
N PRO A 23 16.35 10.07 -12.63
CA PRO A 23 16.66 10.69 -11.35
C PRO A 23 18.13 10.49 -11.01
N THR A 24 18.75 11.49 -10.38
CA THR A 24 20.11 11.30 -9.86
C THR A 24 20.09 10.25 -8.73
N PRO A 25 21.24 9.62 -8.40
CA PRO A 25 21.32 8.66 -7.30
C PRO A 25 20.79 9.22 -5.97
N GLU A 26 21.01 10.50 -5.72
CA GLU A 26 20.57 11.21 -4.51
C GLU A 26 19.05 11.37 -4.49
N GLU A 27 18.44 11.72 -5.62
CA GLU A 27 16.99 11.82 -5.76
C GLU A 27 16.31 10.45 -5.60
N LEU A 28 16.89 9.41 -6.22
CA LEU A 28 16.39 8.04 -6.06
C LEU A 28 16.47 7.59 -4.60
N ALA A 29 17.58 7.87 -3.90
CA ALA A 29 17.73 7.57 -2.49
C ALA A 29 16.70 8.30 -1.62
N ALA A 30 16.44 9.58 -1.91
CA ALA A 30 15.41 10.36 -1.23
C ALA A 30 14.01 9.75 -1.40
N LEU A 31 13.65 9.33 -2.63
CA LEU A 31 12.38 8.67 -2.90
C LEU A 31 12.25 7.35 -2.13
N VAL A 32 13.30 6.53 -2.13
CA VAL A 32 13.32 5.26 -1.38
C VAL A 32 13.14 5.52 0.12
N ALA A 33 13.84 6.52 0.67
CA ALA A 33 13.75 6.87 2.08
C ALA A 33 12.32 7.30 2.47
N VAL A 34 11.66 8.13 1.67
CA VAL A 34 10.28 8.57 1.92
C VAL A 34 9.29 7.40 1.88
N VAL A 35 9.40 6.53 0.88
CA VAL A 35 8.52 5.34 0.76
C VAL A 35 8.74 4.39 1.94
N ALA A 36 9.99 4.14 2.32
CA ALA A 36 10.32 3.31 3.48
C ALA A 36 9.77 3.90 4.78
N ALA A 37 9.95 5.21 5.00
CA ALA A 37 9.42 5.90 6.18
C ALA A 37 7.88 5.83 6.26
N ARG A 38 7.19 6.02 5.12
CA ARG A 38 5.73 5.89 5.07
C ARG A 38 5.28 4.47 5.40
N ASN A 39 5.96 3.46 4.88
CA ASN A 39 5.64 2.06 5.16
C ASN A 39 5.87 1.71 6.64
N ALA A 40 6.97 2.20 7.24
CA ALA A 40 7.25 2.02 8.66
C ALA A 40 6.18 2.69 9.53
N ALA A 41 5.77 3.91 9.20
CA ALA A 41 4.69 4.61 9.89
C ALA A 41 3.34 3.87 9.78
N ALA A 42 3.02 3.32 8.61
CA ALA A 42 1.83 2.51 8.42
C ALA A 42 1.88 1.20 9.23
N ALA A 43 3.04 0.54 9.29
CA ALA A 43 3.23 -0.67 10.09
C ALA A 43 3.10 -0.38 11.60
N ALA A 44 3.67 0.73 12.07
CA ALA A 44 3.52 1.17 13.45
C ALA A 44 2.05 1.47 13.78
N ALA A 45 1.34 2.21 12.91
CA ALA A 45 -0.07 2.49 13.08
C ALA A 45 -0.95 1.22 13.08
N ALA A 46 -0.55 0.19 12.34
CA ALA A 46 -1.27 -1.08 12.31
C ALA A 46 -1.10 -1.90 13.60
N ALA A 47 0.01 -1.72 14.34
CA ALA A 47 0.23 -2.43 15.61
C ALA A 47 -0.78 -2.00 16.69
N ASP A 48 -1.20 -0.74 16.68
CA ASP A 48 -2.16 -0.16 17.63
C ASP A 48 -3.59 -0.06 17.07
N ALA A 49 -3.85 -0.59 15.88
CA ALA A 49 -5.12 -0.43 15.19
C ALA A 49 -6.19 -1.39 15.72
N GLU A 50 -7.32 -0.84 16.17
CA GLU A 50 -8.56 -1.60 16.34
C GLU A 50 -8.99 -2.28 15.02
N PRO A 51 -9.78 -3.38 15.08
CA PRO A 51 -10.27 -4.06 13.88
C PRO A 51 -10.90 -3.07 12.90
N ARG A 52 -10.30 -2.95 11.72
CA ARG A 52 -10.79 -2.03 10.69
C ARG A 52 -12.25 -2.36 10.37
N GLN A 53 -13.14 -1.40 10.59
CA GLN A 53 -14.53 -1.50 10.15
C GLN A 53 -14.55 -1.84 8.66
N ARG A 54 -15.23 -2.94 8.31
CA ARG A 54 -15.35 -3.37 6.92
C ARG A 54 -16.08 -2.32 6.11
N SER A 55 -15.62 -2.14 4.88
CA SER A 55 -16.29 -1.27 3.94
C SER A 55 -17.73 -1.67 3.73
N GLN A 56 -18.64 -0.70 3.84
CA GLN A 56 -20.05 -0.92 3.58
C GLN A 56 -20.37 -0.95 2.07
N TRP A 57 -19.42 -0.60 1.18
CA TRP A 57 -19.64 -0.60 -0.27
C TRP A 57 -19.93 -1.98 -0.83
N GLY A 58 -19.30 -3.03 -0.29
CA GLY A 58 -19.48 -4.42 -0.72
C GLY A 58 -20.42 -5.26 0.14
N HIS A 59 -21.16 -4.65 1.07
CA HIS A 59 -21.96 -5.41 2.02
C HIS A 59 -23.16 -6.08 1.32
N PRO A 60 -23.38 -7.41 1.44
CA PRO A 60 -24.44 -8.13 0.72
C PRO A 60 -25.84 -7.57 0.94
N VAL A 61 -26.11 -6.98 2.11
CA VAL A 61 -27.40 -6.33 2.41
C VAL A 61 -27.80 -5.24 1.40
N ARG A 62 -26.83 -4.63 0.70
CA ARG A 62 -27.08 -3.62 -0.34
C ARG A 62 -27.56 -4.22 -1.66
N GLN A 63 -27.43 -5.53 -1.86
CA GLN A 63 -28.03 -6.26 -2.99
C GLN A 63 -29.55 -6.41 -2.83
N HIS A 64 -30.09 -6.10 -1.65
CA HIS A 64 -31.50 -6.11 -1.35
C HIS A 64 -31.98 -4.69 -1.02
N ARG A 65 -33.22 -4.38 -1.40
CA ARG A 65 -33.83 -3.10 -1.06
C ARG A 65 -34.04 -3.02 0.45
N THR A 66 -33.18 -2.27 1.13
CA THR A 66 -33.27 -2.03 2.58
C THR A 66 -33.50 -0.53 2.87
N PRO A 67 -34.19 -0.20 3.97
CA PRO A 67 -34.33 1.18 4.40
C PRO A 67 -32.95 1.78 4.70
N HIS A 68 -32.75 3.04 4.34
CA HIS A 68 -31.52 3.75 4.65
C HIS A 68 -31.44 4.00 6.15
N ARG A 69 -30.38 3.50 6.81
CA ARG A 69 -30.12 3.76 8.23
C ARG A 69 -29.23 5.00 8.37
N PHE A 70 -29.75 6.02 9.05
CA PHE A 70 -29.00 7.20 9.47
C PHE A 70 -28.56 7.03 10.93
N GLY A 71 -27.34 7.46 11.27
CA GLY A 71 -26.82 7.37 12.63
C GLY A 71 -25.33 7.72 12.74
N PRO A 72 -24.81 7.91 13.97
CA PRO A 72 -23.40 8.23 14.20
C PRO A 72 -22.48 7.22 13.51
N GLY A 73 -21.44 7.72 12.82
CA GLY A 73 -20.45 6.89 12.15
C GLY A 73 -20.84 6.38 10.74
N GLN A 74 -22.09 6.50 10.30
CA GLN A 74 -22.52 5.97 8.99
C GLN A 74 -21.88 6.68 7.78
N TRP A 75 -21.56 7.97 7.91
CA TRP A 75 -20.77 8.71 6.90
C TRP A 75 -19.30 8.26 6.84
N ARG A 76 -18.72 7.86 7.98
CA ARG A 76 -17.35 7.33 7.98
C ARG A 76 -17.30 5.91 7.43
N ALA A 77 -18.37 5.13 7.66
CA ALA A 77 -18.51 3.77 7.14
C ALA A 77 -18.59 3.68 5.60
N SER A 78 -18.88 4.79 4.90
CA SER A 78 -18.79 4.87 3.44
C SER A 78 -17.40 5.25 2.91
N ALA A 79 -16.41 5.51 3.76
CA ALA A 79 -15.04 5.79 3.32
C ALA A 79 -14.05 4.68 3.75
N LEU A 80 -14.48 3.82 4.67
CA LEU A 80 -13.79 2.60 5.06
C LEU A 80 -14.18 1.45 4.12
#